data_AF-A0A1M5EZY7-F1
#
_entry.id   AF-A0A1M5EZY7-F1
#
_cell.length_a   1.000
_cell.length_b   1.000
_cell.length_c   1.000
_cell.angle_alpha   90.00
_cell.angle_beta   90.00
_cell.angle_gamma   90.00
#
_symmetry.space_group_name_H-M   'P 1'
#
loop_
_entity.id
_entity.type
_entity.pdbx_description
1 polymer ?
#
loop_
_entity_poly.entity_id
_entity_poly.type
_entity_poly.pdbx_seq_one_letter_code
_entity_poly.pdbx_strand_id
1 'polypeptide(L)'
;MKKIKLSLWGLTFTMISSTVLAQVGINTESPKATLHVAGKPDVANVADGVIAPRMTGNQLKAKDDVYLADQTGALVYVTQAVTTASVKTAKVDKPGYYMFNGETWKFAFGGNNDDIVIGELVYYHGSIPGSTSGTNILASTYLSDLPVLGGVLRLDAQFDGNSSGTGAATTFNPRLYNVGTSDIKIWVSEMSTHTGDSDNGNIKLSPGAFRQFDDGVYLTQTHNETVTFDITLQEPEPRWYRVYYAFRVDNKSTAGSSNSTTTDPNTADNTRELFLSVQRLY
;
A
#
# COMPACT_ATOMS: atom_id res chain seq x y z
N MET A 1 -4.91 74.88 64.49
CA MET A 1 -5.48 73.94 63.48
C MET A 1 -4.41 73.58 62.48
N LYS A 2 -4.11 72.29 62.27
CA LYS A 2 -3.74 71.74 60.96
C LYS A 2 -3.90 70.21 61.03
N LYS A 3 -4.98 69.71 60.41
CA LYS A 3 -5.32 68.28 60.33
C LYS A 3 -4.45 67.67 59.23
N ILE A 4 -3.64 66.66 59.57
CA ILE A 4 -2.93 65.84 58.59
C ILE A 4 -3.97 64.88 58.01
N LYS A 5 -4.33 65.08 56.72
CA LYS A 5 -5.24 64.19 56.01
C LYS A 5 -4.45 62.96 55.54
N LEU A 6 -4.75 61.81 56.11
CA LEU A 6 -4.27 60.52 55.62
C LEU A 6 -5.03 60.22 54.32
N SER A 7 -4.40 60.48 53.16
CA SER A 7 -4.97 60.13 51.86
C SER A 7 -4.66 58.67 51.57
N LEU A 8 -5.63 57.80 51.84
CA LEU A 8 -5.60 56.39 51.48
C LEU A 8 -5.76 56.27 49.95
N TRP A 9 -4.66 56.23 49.21
CA TRP A 9 -4.69 55.84 47.79
C TRP A 9 -4.82 54.32 47.76
N GLY A 10 -6.02 53.85 47.38
CA GLY A 10 -6.33 52.43 47.25
C GLY A 10 -5.39 51.76 46.27
N LEU A 11 -4.65 50.76 46.75
CA LEU A 11 -3.89 49.83 45.92
C LEU A 11 -4.88 48.85 45.31
N THR A 12 -5.42 49.16 44.14
CA THR A 12 -6.22 48.21 43.35
C THR A 12 -5.28 47.13 42.81
N PHE A 13 -5.24 45.98 43.48
CA PHE A 13 -4.50 44.81 43.01
C PHE A 13 -5.33 44.11 41.92
N THR A 14 -5.15 44.53 40.68
CA THR A 14 -5.76 43.86 39.52
C THR A 14 -5.07 42.52 39.31
N MET A 15 -5.71 41.43 39.75
CA MET A 15 -5.31 40.06 39.43
C MET A 15 -5.52 39.84 37.93
N ILE A 16 -4.48 40.06 37.13
CA ILE A 16 -4.47 39.66 35.72
C ILE A 16 -4.34 38.14 35.70
N SER A 17 -5.48 37.45 35.62
CA SER A 17 -5.51 36.04 35.26
C SER A 17 -5.21 35.93 33.77
N SER A 18 -3.93 35.83 33.41
CA SER A 18 -3.56 35.43 32.06
C SER A 18 -3.70 33.92 31.95
N THR A 19 -4.61 33.47 31.09
CA THR A 19 -4.65 32.06 30.64
C THR A 19 -3.36 31.77 29.86
N VAL A 20 -2.36 31.20 30.51
CA VAL A 20 -1.16 30.70 29.82
C VAL A 20 -1.55 29.37 29.16
N LEU A 21 -1.61 29.35 27.84
CA LEU A 21 -1.79 28.11 27.10
C LEU A 21 -0.46 27.33 27.17
N ALA A 22 -0.51 26.04 27.54
CA ALA A 22 0.66 25.17 27.69
C ALA A 22 1.22 24.66 26.35
N GLN A 23 1.34 25.52 25.35
CA GLN A 23 1.89 25.17 24.04
C GLN A 23 3.41 25.26 24.05
N VAL A 24 4.09 24.27 23.49
CA VAL A 24 5.55 24.24 23.34
C VAL A 24 5.93 24.65 21.92
N GLY A 25 6.66 25.75 21.80
CA GLY A 25 7.29 26.17 20.55
C GLY A 25 8.77 25.83 20.51
N ILE A 26 9.23 25.18 19.45
CA ILE A 26 10.66 25.04 19.14
C ILE A 26 10.92 25.81 17.85
N ASN A 27 11.79 26.82 17.93
CA ASN A 27 12.13 27.71 16.82
C ASN A 27 10.91 28.49 16.24
N THR A 28 9.87 28.73 17.05
CA THR A 28 8.69 29.54 16.71
C THR A 28 8.17 30.30 17.94
N GLU A 29 8.02 31.62 17.85
CA GLU A 29 7.50 32.46 18.94
C GLU A 29 5.96 32.44 19.04
N SER A 30 5.26 31.97 18.00
CA SER A 30 3.81 31.83 17.99
C SER A 30 3.38 30.39 17.66
N PRO A 31 3.50 29.45 18.63
CA PRO A 31 3.08 28.06 18.45
C PRO A 31 1.61 27.97 18.02
N LYS A 32 1.31 27.12 17.03
CA LYS A 32 -0.05 26.92 16.50
C LYS A 32 -0.66 25.58 16.88
N ALA A 33 0.09 24.77 17.63
CA ALA A 33 -0.31 23.46 18.15
C ALA A 33 0.33 23.26 19.53
N THR A 34 -0.07 22.21 20.24
CA THR A 34 0.50 21.84 21.55
C THR A 34 2.02 21.65 21.49
N LEU A 35 2.53 21.14 20.36
CA LEU A 35 3.95 21.18 20.00
C LEU A 35 4.07 21.71 18.58
N HIS A 36 4.77 22.83 18.39
CA HIS A 36 5.07 23.39 17.08
C HIS A 36 6.59 23.48 16.90
N VAL A 37 7.13 22.69 15.97
CA VAL A 37 8.55 22.70 15.60
C VAL A 37 8.67 23.34 14.22
N ALA A 38 9.23 24.54 14.15
CA ALA A 38 9.46 25.22 12.88
C ALA A 38 10.89 24.98 12.38
N GLY A 39 11.04 24.58 11.13
CA GLY A 39 12.35 24.38 10.50
C GLY A 39 13.00 25.68 9.99
N LYS A 40 14.15 25.55 9.33
CA LYS A 40 14.88 26.59 8.62
C LYS A 40 15.23 26.10 7.19
N PRO A 41 14.21 25.92 6.32
CA PRO A 41 14.38 25.23 5.03
C PRO A 41 15.39 25.90 4.09
N ASP A 42 15.62 27.20 4.24
CA ASP A 42 16.54 27.98 3.39
C ASP A 42 17.98 28.03 3.93
N VAL A 43 18.27 27.39 5.08
CA VAL A 43 19.61 27.41 5.71
C VAL A 43 20.31 26.07 5.49
N ALA A 44 21.13 25.99 4.44
CA ALA A 44 21.74 24.74 3.97
C ALA A 44 22.58 23.95 5.01
N ASN A 45 23.06 24.61 6.07
CA ASN A 45 23.87 23.98 7.12
C ASN A 45 23.05 23.62 8.37
N VAL A 46 21.72 23.70 8.31
CA VAL A 46 20.80 23.31 9.38
C VAL A 46 20.00 22.10 8.93
N ALA A 47 20.11 21.01 9.69
CA ALA A 47 19.28 19.84 9.47
C ALA A 47 17.94 20.03 10.20
N ASP A 48 16.85 20.18 9.45
CA ASP A 48 15.50 20.21 9.98
C ASP A 48 14.97 18.80 10.25
N GLY A 49 14.29 18.60 11.38
CA GLY A 49 13.60 17.34 11.65
C GLY A 49 13.25 17.11 13.12
N VAL A 50 12.53 16.02 13.37
CA VAL A 50 12.24 15.49 14.71
C VAL A 50 12.75 14.06 14.75
N ILE A 51 13.60 13.75 15.73
CA ILE A 51 14.12 12.40 15.97
C ILE A 51 13.35 11.80 17.16
N ALA A 52 12.54 10.77 16.91
CA ALA A 52 11.86 10.04 17.98
C ALA A 52 12.85 9.18 18.80
N PRO A 53 12.47 8.71 20.01
CA PRO A 53 13.29 7.77 20.77
C PRO A 53 13.71 6.56 19.94
N ARG A 54 15.01 6.24 19.96
CA ARG A 54 15.60 5.15 19.19
C ARG A 54 15.84 3.94 20.08
N MET A 55 15.49 2.75 19.61
CA MET A 55 15.77 1.49 20.33
C MET A 55 15.75 0.28 19.40
N THR A 56 16.33 -0.86 19.80
CA THR A 56 16.19 -2.12 19.05
C THR A 56 14.78 -2.71 19.23
N GLY A 57 14.37 -3.61 18.35
CA GLY A 57 13.10 -4.34 18.49
C GLY A 57 13.04 -5.16 19.77
N ASN A 58 14.17 -5.71 20.23
CA ASN A 58 14.25 -6.42 21.51
C ASN A 58 14.04 -5.48 22.72
N GLN A 59 14.62 -4.27 22.67
CA GLN A 59 14.38 -3.25 23.70
C GLN A 59 12.94 -2.74 23.68
N LEU A 60 12.33 -2.65 22.49
CA LEU A 60 10.92 -2.29 22.35
C LEU A 60 10.01 -3.35 22.94
N LYS A 61 10.26 -4.64 22.63
CA LYS A 61 9.55 -5.79 23.21
C LYS A 61 9.70 -5.86 24.72
N ALA A 62 10.87 -5.55 25.27
CA ALA A 62 11.09 -5.51 26.72
C ALA A 62 10.20 -4.47 27.43
N LYS A 63 9.55 -3.57 26.68
CA LYS A 63 8.60 -2.58 27.18
C LYS A 63 7.14 -2.93 26.91
N ASP A 64 6.82 -4.17 26.53
CA ASP A 64 5.45 -4.59 26.24
C ASP A 64 4.46 -4.23 27.36
N ASP A 65 4.87 -4.38 28.62
CA ASP A 65 3.99 -4.13 29.79
C ASP A 65 3.69 -2.65 30.05
N VAL A 66 4.46 -1.73 29.47
CA VAL A 66 4.29 -0.27 29.69
C VAL A 66 3.71 0.46 28.49
N TYR A 67 3.62 -0.19 27.33
CA TYR A 67 2.88 0.33 26.17
C TYR A 67 1.44 -0.18 26.21
N LEU A 68 0.57 0.58 26.87
CA LEU A 68 -0.85 0.30 27.05
C LEU A 68 -1.69 1.30 26.24
N ALA A 69 -3.02 1.26 26.38
CA ALA A 69 -3.95 2.09 25.60
C ALA A 69 -3.60 3.60 25.62
N ASP A 70 -3.13 4.11 26.75
CA ASP A 70 -2.75 5.53 26.91
C ASP A 70 -1.53 5.95 26.09
N GLN A 71 -0.74 5.00 25.57
CA GLN A 71 0.42 5.27 24.72
C GLN A 71 0.08 5.15 23.23
N THR A 72 -1.20 5.02 22.87
CA THR A 72 -1.63 5.03 21.46
C THR A 72 -1.14 6.30 20.76
N GLY A 73 -0.53 6.14 19.59
CA GLY A 73 0.12 7.22 18.84
C GLY A 73 1.60 7.44 19.22
N ALA A 74 2.14 6.70 20.18
CA ALA A 74 3.57 6.77 20.50
C ALA A 74 4.41 6.37 19.28
N LEU A 75 5.36 7.24 18.91
CA LEU A 75 6.27 7.05 17.79
C LEU A 75 7.67 6.72 18.31
N VAL A 76 8.29 5.68 17.78
CA VAL A 76 9.69 5.31 18.07
C VAL A 76 10.40 4.99 16.77
N TYR A 77 11.73 5.13 16.75
CA TYR A 77 12.54 4.59 15.67
C TYR A 77 13.21 3.30 16.12
N VAL A 78 12.86 2.20 15.48
CA VAL A 78 13.50 0.91 15.71
C VAL A 78 14.79 0.83 14.91
N THR A 79 15.90 0.48 15.56
CA THR A 79 17.23 0.41 14.90
C THR A 79 17.58 -0.98 14.38
N GLN A 80 16.88 -2.02 14.83
CA GLN A 80 17.08 -3.41 14.44
C GLN A 80 15.81 -4.22 14.73
N ALA A 81 15.52 -5.23 13.92
CA ALA A 81 14.41 -6.16 14.11
C ALA A 81 14.38 -6.81 15.51
N VAL A 82 13.19 -7.18 15.99
CA VAL A 82 13.03 -8.05 17.15
C VAL A 82 13.44 -9.48 16.79
N THR A 83 14.19 -10.16 17.67
CA THR A 83 14.66 -11.54 17.40
C THR A 83 13.60 -12.59 17.74
N THR A 84 12.78 -12.32 18.75
CA THR A 84 11.67 -13.19 19.16
C THR A 84 10.48 -12.31 19.45
N ALA A 85 9.54 -12.21 18.52
CA ALA A 85 8.43 -11.28 18.64
C ALA A 85 7.44 -11.68 19.74
N SER A 86 6.82 -10.67 20.36
CA SER A 86 5.55 -10.80 21.09
C SER A 86 4.38 -10.46 20.18
N VAL A 87 3.14 -10.58 20.69
CA VAL A 87 1.95 -10.07 19.99
C VAL A 87 2.12 -8.58 19.63
N LYS A 88 2.62 -7.75 20.55
CA LYS A 88 2.79 -6.32 20.31
C LYS A 88 3.87 -6.01 19.28
N THR A 89 4.94 -6.80 19.24
CA THR A 89 6.10 -6.58 18.37
C THR A 89 6.14 -7.48 17.14
N ALA A 90 5.04 -8.17 16.82
CA ALA A 90 4.94 -9.10 15.69
C ALA A 90 5.38 -8.52 14.34
N LYS A 91 5.28 -7.20 14.16
CA LYS A 91 5.64 -6.49 12.92
C LYS A 91 6.93 -5.68 13.00
N VAL A 92 7.69 -5.82 14.07
CA VAL A 92 8.95 -5.10 14.28
C VAL A 92 10.11 -5.88 13.67
N ASP A 93 10.07 -6.04 12.35
CA ASP A 93 10.91 -6.96 11.58
C ASP A 93 12.09 -6.26 10.86
N LYS A 94 12.18 -4.93 10.93
CA LYS A 94 13.24 -4.13 10.31
C LYS A 94 13.47 -2.80 11.02
N PRO A 95 14.59 -2.11 10.74
CA PRO A 95 14.77 -0.74 11.19
C PRO A 95 13.76 0.23 10.55
N GLY A 96 13.26 1.19 11.30
CA GLY A 96 12.35 2.23 10.81
C GLY A 96 11.49 2.85 11.90
N TYR A 97 10.64 3.80 11.52
CA TYR A 97 9.69 4.39 12.45
C TYR A 97 8.50 3.46 12.68
N TYR A 98 8.12 3.27 13.94
CA TYR A 98 6.96 2.49 14.35
C TYR A 98 6.05 3.34 15.25
N MET A 99 4.74 3.23 15.01
CA MET A 99 3.70 3.84 15.83
C MET A 99 2.96 2.74 16.60
N PHE A 100 2.73 2.95 17.89
CA PHE A 100 1.88 2.08 18.68
C PHE A 100 0.41 2.41 18.43
N ASN A 101 -0.39 1.43 17.98
CA ASN A 101 -1.81 1.65 17.69
C ASN A 101 -2.75 1.38 18.87
N GLY A 102 -2.20 1.15 20.07
CA GLY A 102 -2.94 0.74 21.27
C GLY A 102 -2.82 -0.76 21.57
N GLU A 103 -2.47 -1.57 20.58
CA GLU A 103 -2.33 -3.02 20.73
C GLU A 103 -0.97 -3.53 20.22
N THR A 104 -0.56 -3.11 19.03
CA THR A 104 0.65 -3.57 18.34
C THR A 104 1.42 -2.40 17.72
N TRP A 105 2.71 -2.64 17.46
CA TRP A 105 3.56 -1.71 16.73
C TRP A 105 3.34 -1.85 15.23
N LYS A 106 3.06 -0.73 14.56
CA LYS A 106 2.88 -0.63 13.09
C LYS A 106 3.98 0.23 12.51
N PHE A 107 4.46 -0.10 11.32
CA PHE A 107 5.40 0.77 10.60
C PHE A 107 4.70 2.12 10.32
N ALA A 108 5.33 3.23 10.66
CA ALA A 108 4.62 4.50 10.85
C ALA A 108 4.50 5.37 9.59
N PHE A 109 5.44 5.24 8.65
CA PHE A 109 5.47 6.04 7.43
C PHE A 109 5.69 5.11 6.24
N GLY A 110 4.76 5.17 5.30
CA GLY A 110 4.63 4.26 4.16
C GLY A 110 5.96 3.81 3.60
N GLY A 111 6.17 2.50 3.64
CA GLY A 111 6.99 1.86 2.62
C GLY A 111 6.11 1.55 1.42
N ASN A 112 6.71 1.40 0.24
CA ASN A 112 6.08 0.75 -0.93
C ASN A 112 5.79 -0.76 -0.69
N ASN A 113 5.54 -1.14 0.57
CA ASN A 113 5.45 -2.47 1.15
C ASN A 113 4.37 -2.52 2.25
N ASP A 114 3.54 -1.48 2.39
CA ASP A 114 2.34 -1.59 3.20
C ASP A 114 1.38 -2.48 2.41
N ASP A 115 1.42 -3.75 2.77
CA ASP A 115 0.42 -4.71 2.36
C ASP A 115 -1.00 -4.16 2.62
N ILE A 116 -1.94 -4.55 1.77
CA ILE A 116 -3.34 -4.14 1.85
C ILE A 116 -3.86 -4.43 3.27
N VAL A 117 -4.65 -3.53 3.86
CA VAL A 117 -5.17 -3.73 5.21
C VAL A 117 -6.27 -4.80 5.19
N ILE A 118 -6.40 -5.60 6.26
CA ILE A 118 -7.47 -6.62 6.33
C ILE A 118 -8.84 -5.96 6.15
N GLY A 119 -9.63 -6.51 5.23
CA GLY A 119 -10.94 -6.01 4.83
C GLY A 119 -10.90 -4.93 3.74
N GLU A 120 -9.75 -4.28 3.54
CA GLU A 120 -9.59 -3.22 2.55
C GLU A 120 -9.65 -3.81 1.13
N LEU A 121 -10.43 -3.13 0.28
CA LEU A 121 -10.55 -3.39 -1.15
C LEU A 121 -9.89 -2.23 -1.88
N VAL A 122 -8.80 -2.53 -2.59
CA VAL A 122 -8.06 -1.57 -3.40
C VAL A 122 -8.22 -1.88 -4.87
N TYR A 123 -8.02 -0.85 -5.71
CA TYR A 123 -8.17 -0.94 -7.15
C TYR A 123 -6.92 -0.39 -7.84
N TYR A 124 -6.52 -1.03 -8.92
CA TYR A 124 -5.40 -0.61 -9.76
C TYR A 124 -5.87 -0.56 -11.20
N HIS A 125 -5.32 0.38 -11.97
CA HIS A 125 -5.55 0.47 -13.40
C HIS A 125 -4.25 0.73 -14.15
N GLY A 126 -4.11 0.19 -15.35
CA GLY A 126 -2.97 0.43 -16.21
C GLY A 126 -3.31 0.24 -17.68
N SER A 127 -2.64 1.00 -18.55
CA SER A 127 -2.87 0.94 -20.00
C SER A 127 -1.60 0.49 -20.71
N ILE A 128 -1.73 -0.46 -21.63
CA ILE A 128 -0.62 -1.11 -22.35
C ILE A 128 -0.98 -1.15 -23.84
N PRO A 129 -0.04 -1.00 -24.80
CA PRO A 129 -0.36 -1.13 -26.22
C PRO A 129 -1.02 -2.48 -26.55
N GLY A 130 -2.13 -2.46 -27.29
CA GLY A 130 -2.91 -3.65 -27.67
C GLY A 130 -2.14 -4.65 -28.54
N SER A 131 -1.14 -4.15 -29.27
CA SER A 131 -0.23 -4.92 -30.11
C SER A 131 0.89 -5.64 -29.35
N THR A 132 1.07 -5.35 -28.04
CA THR A 132 2.13 -5.96 -27.22
C THR A 132 2.00 -7.48 -27.27
N SER A 133 3.04 -8.16 -27.74
CA SER A 133 3.06 -9.60 -27.93
C SER A 133 4.49 -10.13 -27.88
N GLY A 134 4.66 -11.32 -27.31
CA GLY A 134 5.94 -12.03 -27.28
C GLY A 134 6.18 -12.78 -25.98
N THR A 135 7.09 -13.74 -26.02
CA THR A 135 7.46 -14.54 -24.86
C THR A 135 8.08 -13.64 -23.77
N ASN A 136 7.63 -13.80 -22.52
CA ASN A 136 8.10 -13.05 -21.36
C ASN A 136 7.94 -11.52 -21.46
N ILE A 137 7.02 -11.02 -22.29
CA ILE A 137 6.63 -9.61 -22.27
C ILE A 137 5.57 -9.42 -21.19
N LEU A 138 5.95 -8.75 -20.11
CA LEU A 138 5.13 -8.62 -18.90
C LEU A 138 4.42 -7.26 -18.79
N ALA A 139 3.33 -7.19 -18.04
CA ALA A 139 2.70 -5.91 -17.68
C ALA A 139 3.66 -5.03 -16.87
N SER A 140 4.49 -5.62 -16.00
CA SER A 140 5.49 -4.86 -15.25
C SER A 140 6.55 -4.15 -16.10
N THR A 141 6.67 -4.49 -17.38
CA THR A 141 7.54 -3.77 -18.33
C THR A 141 6.99 -2.38 -18.67
N TYR A 142 5.67 -2.22 -18.59
CA TYR A 142 4.95 -0.99 -18.94
C TYR A 142 4.41 -0.25 -17.70
N LEU A 143 4.07 -1.01 -16.65
CA LEU A 143 3.43 -0.50 -15.43
C LEU A 143 4.36 -0.68 -14.23
N SER A 144 4.68 0.42 -13.55
CA SER A 144 5.61 0.43 -12.40
C SER A 144 4.93 0.23 -11.05
N ASP A 145 3.61 0.33 -10.99
CA ASP A 145 2.78 0.41 -9.78
C ASP A 145 1.85 -0.80 -9.61
N LEU A 146 2.21 -1.94 -10.20
CA LEU A 146 1.46 -3.18 -10.04
C LEU A 146 1.43 -3.63 -8.57
N PRO A 147 0.28 -4.12 -8.08
CA PRO A 147 0.14 -4.56 -6.69
C PRO A 147 1.10 -5.69 -6.34
N VAL A 148 1.74 -5.57 -5.18
CA VAL A 148 2.57 -6.61 -4.59
C VAL A 148 1.87 -7.13 -3.33
N LEU A 149 1.19 -8.26 -3.46
CA LEU A 149 0.53 -8.93 -2.35
C LEU A 149 1.55 -9.27 -1.30
N GLY A 150 1.31 -8.72 -0.13
CA GLY A 150 2.16 -8.89 1.01
C GLY A 150 3.63 -8.49 0.89
N GLY A 151 3.98 -7.66 -0.09
CA GLY A 151 5.35 -7.26 -0.36
C GLY A 151 6.22 -8.37 -0.98
N VAL A 152 5.65 -9.54 -1.28
CA VAL A 152 6.40 -10.70 -1.80
C VAL A 152 5.86 -11.25 -3.12
N LEU A 153 4.60 -10.98 -3.45
CA LEU A 153 3.93 -11.55 -4.62
C LEU A 153 3.41 -10.45 -5.55
N ARG A 154 4.12 -10.15 -6.63
CA ARG A 154 3.66 -9.16 -7.60
C ARG A 154 2.59 -9.77 -8.51
N LEU A 155 1.45 -9.11 -8.59
CA LEU A 155 0.42 -9.35 -9.61
C LEU A 155 0.90 -8.81 -10.95
N ASP A 156 0.93 -9.68 -11.96
CA ASP A 156 1.47 -9.40 -13.28
C ASP A 156 0.68 -10.12 -14.38
N ALA A 157 1.13 -9.98 -15.61
CA ALA A 157 0.51 -10.51 -16.81
C ALA A 157 1.57 -10.77 -17.88
N GLN A 158 1.55 -11.92 -18.56
CA GLN A 158 2.30 -12.12 -19.81
C GLN A 158 1.39 -11.89 -21.03
N PHE A 159 1.91 -11.23 -22.06
CA PHE A 159 1.18 -10.98 -23.31
C PHE A 159 1.78 -11.79 -24.47
N ASP A 160 1.16 -12.92 -24.79
CA ASP A 160 1.67 -13.85 -25.80
C ASP A 160 1.20 -13.53 -27.23
N GLY A 161 0.08 -12.83 -27.37
CA GLY A 161 -0.52 -12.51 -28.66
C GLY A 161 -0.94 -11.05 -28.76
N ASN A 162 -1.30 -10.58 -29.96
CA ASN A 162 -1.86 -9.25 -30.19
C ASN A 162 -3.36 -9.26 -29.87
N SER A 163 -3.83 -8.37 -28.99
CA SER A 163 -5.26 -8.27 -28.62
C SER A 163 -6.06 -7.30 -29.49
N SER A 164 -5.42 -6.59 -30.42
CA SER A 164 -6.11 -5.77 -31.41
C SER A 164 -6.83 -6.60 -32.49
N GLY A 165 -6.83 -7.92 -32.41
CA GLY A 165 -7.60 -8.79 -33.30
C GLY A 165 -9.10 -8.84 -32.98
N THR A 166 -9.83 -9.67 -33.72
CA THR A 166 -11.23 -10.00 -33.49
C THR A 166 -11.41 -11.49 -33.23
N GLY A 167 -12.46 -11.88 -32.51
CA GLY A 167 -12.81 -13.27 -32.24
C GLY A 167 -12.22 -13.78 -30.93
N ALA A 168 -12.49 -15.05 -30.61
CA ALA A 168 -11.96 -15.68 -29.42
C ALA A 168 -10.49 -16.08 -29.67
N ALA A 169 -9.56 -15.39 -29.01
CA ALA A 169 -8.15 -15.77 -28.95
C ALA A 169 -7.54 -15.51 -27.57
N THR A 170 -6.79 -16.49 -27.07
CA THR A 170 -5.93 -16.35 -25.88
C THR A 170 -4.73 -15.45 -26.22
N THR A 171 -4.60 -14.33 -25.53
CA THR A 171 -3.51 -13.36 -25.79
C THR A 171 -2.83 -12.85 -24.52
N PHE A 172 -3.35 -13.23 -23.35
CA PHE A 172 -2.89 -12.79 -22.05
C PHE A 172 -2.89 -13.97 -21.07
N ASN A 173 -1.87 -14.03 -20.22
CA ASN A 173 -1.72 -15.02 -19.16
C ASN A 173 -1.50 -14.32 -17.81
N PRO A 174 -2.46 -14.37 -16.85
CA PRO A 174 -2.29 -13.81 -15.51
C PRO A 174 -1.14 -14.51 -14.80
N ARG A 175 -0.27 -13.76 -14.12
CA ARG A 175 0.87 -14.34 -13.39
C ARG A 175 1.08 -13.66 -12.05
N LEU A 176 1.51 -14.47 -11.08
CA LEU A 176 2.02 -14.03 -9.79
C LEU A 176 3.51 -14.34 -9.75
N TYR A 177 4.35 -13.32 -9.56
CA TYR A 177 5.79 -13.48 -9.41
C TYR A 177 6.19 -13.40 -7.93
N ASN A 178 7.01 -14.33 -7.46
CA ASN A 178 7.71 -14.14 -6.20
C ASN A 178 8.84 -13.11 -6.40
N VAL A 179 8.60 -11.90 -5.90
CA VAL A 179 9.57 -10.78 -5.92
C VAL A 179 10.33 -10.65 -4.60
N GLY A 180 10.03 -11.53 -3.63
CA GLY A 180 10.76 -11.64 -2.38
C GLY A 180 12.12 -12.31 -2.54
N THR A 181 12.81 -12.50 -1.42
CA THR A 181 14.17 -13.07 -1.36
C THR A 181 14.22 -14.51 -0.86
N SER A 182 13.07 -15.09 -0.50
CA SER A 182 12.95 -16.46 0.00
C SER A 182 11.88 -17.24 -0.77
N ASP A 183 11.94 -18.57 -0.66
CA ASP A 183 10.85 -19.43 -1.08
C ASP A 183 9.57 -19.06 -0.32
N ILE A 184 8.43 -19.11 -1.02
CA ILE A 184 7.10 -18.95 -0.44
C ILE A 184 6.24 -20.16 -0.76
N LYS A 185 5.24 -20.42 0.10
CA LYS A 185 4.25 -21.47 -0.12
C LYS A 185 2.87 -20.85 -0.28
N ILE A 186 2.19 -21.19 -1.37
CA ILE A 186 0.89 -20.63 -1.75
C ILE A 186 -0.14 -21.72 -2.05
N TRP A 187 -1.41 -21.35 -1.94
CA TRP A 187 -2.56 -22.09 -2.43
C TRP A 187 -3.47 -21.12 -3.17
N VAL A 188 -3.95 -21.54 -4.33
CA VAL A 188 -4.78 -20.69 -5.19
C VAL A 188 -6.03 -21.46 -5.59
N SER A 189 -7.15 -20.76 -5.61
CA SER A 189 -8.43 -21.23 -6.14
C SER A 189 -8.92 -20.23 -7.16
N GLU A 190 -8.98 -20.63 -8.42
CA GLU A 190 -9.35 -19.74 -9.54
C GLU A 190 -10.77 -20.00 -10.06
N MET A 191 -11.33 -18.98 -10.71
CA MET A 191 -12.54 -19.05 -11.50
C MET A 191 -12.38 -18.14 -12.72
N SER A 192 -12.66 -18.67 -13.90
CA SER A 192 -12.69 -17.92 -15.16
C SER A 192 -14.06 -18.04 -15.83
N THR A 193 -14.36 -17.13 -16.75
CA THR A 193 -15.65 -17.11 -17.46
C THR A 193 -15.70 -18.01 -18.69
N HIS A 194 -14.57 -18.57 -19.14
CA HIS A 194 -14.51 -19.43 -20.33
C HIS A 194 -14.05 -20.87 -20.01
N THR A 195 -12.86 -21.03 -19.45
CA THR A 195 -12.25 -22.34 -19.18
C THR A 195 -12.01 -22.50 -17.68
N GLY A 196 -12.99 -23.08 -16.98
CA GLY A 196 -12.85 -23.36 -15.56
C GLY A 196 -11.76 -24.39 -15.29
N ASP A 197 -10.55 -23.91 -15.03
CA ASP A 197 -9.40 -24.74 -14.67
C ASP A 197 -9.34 -25.00 -13.16
N SER A 198 -8.70 -26.12 -12.80
CA SER A 198 -8.36 -26.42 -11.41
C SER A 198 -6.88 -26.12 -11.17
N ASP A 199 -6.56 -25.18 -10.28
CA ASP A 199 -5.19 -24.95 -9.83
C ASP A 199 -4.83 -25.81 -8.60
N ASN A 200 -3.53 -25.95 -8.36
CA ASN A 200 -2.99 -26.81 -7.33
C ASN A 200 -2.81 -26.09 -5.99
N GLY A 201 -2.98 -26.83 -4.89
CA GLY A 201 -2.56 -26.40 -3.56
C GLY A 201 -1.09 -26.75 -3.26
N ASN A 202 -0.53 -26.17 -2.19
CA ASN A 202 0.82 -26.46 -1.70
C ASN A 202 1.94 -26.11 -2.70
N ILE A 203 1.76 -25.06 -3.49
CA ILE A 203 2.74 -24.63 -4.47
C ILE A 203 3.90 -23.96 -3.74
N LYS A 204 5.12 -24.46 -3.97
CA LYS A 204 6.35 -23.76 -3.58
C LYS A 204 6.77 -22.85 -4.72
N LEU A 205 6.94 -21.55 -4.44
CA LEU A 205 7.41 -20.57 -5.42
C LEU A 205 8.73 -19.96 -4.96
N SER A 206 9.81 -20.25 -5.67
CA SER A 206 11.14 -19.70 -5.38
C SER A 206 11.29 -18.25 -5.85
N PRO A 207 12.25 -17.47 -5.30
CA PRO A 207 12.51 -16.10 -5.76
C PRO A 207 12.67 -16.02 -7.28
N GLY A 208 11.95 -15.09 -7.92
CA GLY A 208 11.93 -14.89 -9.36
C GLY A 208 11.07 -15.87 -10.16
N ALA A 209 10.58 -16.96 -9.53
CA ALA A 209 9.63 -17.87 -10.18
C ALA A 209 8.22 -17.25 -10.22
N PHE A 210 7.39 -17.77 -11.12
CA PHE A 210 5.98 -17.37 -11.23
C PHE A 210 5.03 -18.56 -11.20
N ARG A 211 3.79 -18.29 -10.82
CA ARG A 211 2.63 -19.15 -11.10
C ARG A 211 1.71 -18.38 -12.05
N GLN A 212 1.35 -19.03 -13.14
CA GLN A 212 0.33 -18.53 -14.07
C GLN A 212 -1.07 -18.92 -13.58
N PHE A 213 -2.12 -18.16 -13.82
CA PHE A 213 -3.49 -18.62 -13.53
C PHE A 213 -4.19 -18.80 -14.84
N ASP A 214 -5.05 -19.82 -14.94
CA ASP A 214 -5.71 -20.21 -16.17
C ASP A 214 -4.73 -20.70 -17.27
N ASP A 215 -5.21 -21.52 -18.21
CA ASP A 215 -4.44 -21.96 -19.39
C ASP A 215 -4.30 -20.86 -20.46
N GLY A 216 -5.03 -19.76 -20.28
CA GLY A 216 -4.76 -18.46 -20.85
C GLY A 216 -6.02 -17.76 -21.30
N VAL A 217 -6.06 -16.45 -21.04
CA VAL A 217 -7.27 -15.66 -21.06
C VAL A 217 -7.61 -15.16 -22.46
N TYR A 218 -8.86 -15.36 -22.86
CA TYR A 218 -9.42 -14.82 -24.09
C TYR A 218 -9.54 -13.29 -24.01
N LEU A 219 -8.76 -12.60 -24.84
CA LEU A 219 -8.75 -11.14 -24.87
C LEU A 219 -8.50 -10.60 -26.27
N THR A 220 -9.53 -10.05 -26.89
CA THR A 220 -9.47 -9.32 -28.16
C THR A 220 -10.41 -8.13 -28.16
N GLN A 221 -10.46 -7.33 -29.23
CA GLN A 221 -11.43 -6.23 -29.34
C GLN A 221 -12.89 -6.67 -29.21
N THR A 222 -13.20 -7.94 -29.52
CA THR A 222 -14.58 -8.43 -29.53
C THR A 222 -14.85 -9.50 -28.47
N HIS A 223 -13.86 -9.89 -27.68
CA HIS A 223 -13.98 -10.94 -26.67
C HIS A 223 -13.22 -10.55 -25.40
N ASN A 224 -13.89 -10.66 -24.25
CA ASN A 224 -13.29 -10.45 -22.94
C ASN A 224 -13.62 -11.61 -22.03
N GLU A 225 -12.59 -12.23 -21.47
CA GLU A 225 -12.69 -13.13 -20.35
C GLU A 225 -12.18 -12.44 -19.07
N THR A 226 -12.79 -12.79 -17.95
CA THR A 226 -12.38 -12.33 -16.62
C THR A 226 -11.92 -13.52 -15.80
N VAL A 227 -10.81 -13.36 -15.09
CA VAL A 227 -10.29 -14.34 -14.13
C VAL A 227 -10.33 -13.73 -12.74
N THR A 228 -10.79 -14.51 -11.76
CA THR A 228 -10.67 -14.19 -10.35
C THR A 228 -10.08 -15.35 -9.60
N PHE A 229 -9.34 -15.07 -8.55
CA PHE A 229 -8.83 -16.10 -7.68
C PHE A 229 -8.74 -15.64 -6.22
N ASP A 230 -8.87 -16.62 -5.34
CA ASP A 230 -8.47 -16.49 -3.95
C ASP A 230 -7.07 -17.09 -3.79
N ILE A 231 -6.18 -16.36 -3.14
CA ILE A 231 -4.82 -16.82 -2.84
C ILE A 231 -4.56 -16.76 -1.34
N THR A 232 -4.02 -17.85 -0.81
CA THR A 232 -3.45 -17.89 0.53
C THR A 232 -1.95 -18.14 0.47
N LEU A 233 -1.20 -17.49 1.35
CA LEU A 233 0.24 -17.65 1.53
C LEU A 233 0.53 -17.94 3.00
N GLN A 234 1.56 -18.75 3.26
CA GLN A 234 2.00 -19.08 4.62
C GLN A 234 3.18 -18.21 5.09
N GLU A 235 4.03 -17.78 4.17
CA GLU A 235 5.26 -17.03 4.45
C GLU A 235 5.21 -15.67 3.73
N PRO A 236 5.78 -14.59 4.30
CA PRO A 236 6.43 -14.51 5.62
C PRO A 236 5.44 -14.62 6.79
N GLU A 237 4.14 -14.64 6.50
CA GLU A 237 3.08 -14.97 7.44
C GLU A 237 1.80 -15.38 6.69
N PRO A 238 0.85 -16.03 7.39
CA PRO A 238 -0.46 -16.34 6.84
C PRO A 238 -1.21 -15.10 6.33
N ARG A 239 -1.57 -15.08 5.05
CA ARG A 239 -2.43 -14.05 4.45
C ARG A 239 -3.40 -14.66 3.46
N TRP A 240 -4.53 -13.99 3.25
CA TRP A 240 -5.53 -14.37 2.27
C TRP A 240 -5.98 -13.14 1.49
N TYR A 241 -5.94 -13.24 0.17
CA TYR A 241 -6.45 -12.21 -0.74
C TYR A 241 -7.46 -12.79 -1.70
N ARG A 242 -8.40 -11.94 -2.10
CA ARG A 242 -9.22 -12.13 -3.30
C ARG A 242 -8.78 -11.15 -4.37
N VAL A 243 -8.54 -11.64 -5.57
CA VAL A 243 -8.05 -10.85 -6.70
C VAL A 243 -9.00 -11.00 -7.89
N TYR A 244 -9.30 -9.89 -8.54
CA TYR A 244 -9.96 -9.87 -9.85
C TYR A 244 -9.04 -9.28 -10.90
N TYR A 245 -8.86 -10.01 -11.99
CA TYR A 245 -8.23 -9.55 -13.23
C TYR A 245 -9.31 -9.27 -14.27
N ALA A 246 -9.50 -7.99 -14.56
CA ALA A 246 -10.37 -7.55 -15.65
C ALA A 246 -9.53 -6.83 -16.70
N PHE A 247 -9.27 -7.50 -17.81
CA PHE A 247 -8.67 -6.88 -18.99
C PHE A 247 -9.74 -6.51 -20.00
N ARG A 248 -9.53 -5.40 -20.71
CA ARG A 248 -10.35 -4.99 -21.86
C ARG A 248 -9.45 -4.46 -22.95
N VAL A 249 -9.89 -4.57 -24.20
CA VAL A 249 -9.26 -3.85 -25.30
C VAL A 249 -10.10 -2.62 -25.60
N ASP A 250 -9.49 -1.44 -25.48
CA ASP A 250 -10.07 -0.18 -25.93
C ASP A 250 -9.49 0.13 -27.32
N ASN A 251 -10.37 0.14 -28.33
CA ASN A 251 -10.00 0.47 -29.70
C ASN A 251 -10.13 1.97 -30.03
N LYS A 252 -10.30 2.82 -29.01
CA LYS A 252 -10.32 4.28 -29.08
C LYS A 252 -11.41 4.89 -29.97
N SER A 253 -12.26 4.06 -30.58
CA SER A 253 -13.34 4.48 -31.45
C SER A 253 -14.69 4.37 -30.77
N THR A 254 -15.56 5.32 -31.07
CA THR A 254 -17.00 5.27 -30.74
C THR A 254 -17.88 5.07 -31.98
N ALA A 255 -17.28 4.93 -33.17
CA ALA A 255 -18.02 4.71 -34.41
C ALA A 255 -18.57 3.27 -34.45
N GLY A 256 -19.78 3.08 -34.98
CA GLY A 256 -20.38 1.74 -35.10
C GLY A 256 -21.90 1.74 -35.02
N SER A 257 -22.46 0.55 -34.86
CA SER A 257 -23.89 0.34 -34.64
C SER A 257 -24.17 0.08 -33.15
N SER A 258 -25.39 0.40 -32.70
CA SER A 258 -25.82 0.10 -31.34
C SER A 258 -25.70 -1.40 -31.01
N ASN A 259 -25.29 -1.73 -29.79
CA ASN A 259 -25.14 -3.10 -29.29
C ASN A 259 -24.17 -3.97 -30.11
N SER A 260 -23.11 -3.37 -30.65
CA SER A 260 -22.06 -4.05 -31.42
C SER A 260 -20.69 -3.49 -31.03
N THR A 261 -19.62 -4.24 -31.29
CA THR A 261 -18.25 -3.71 -31.17
C THR A 261 -18.10 -2.50 -32.10
N THR A 262 -17.43 -1.46 -31.61
CA THR A 262 -17.14 -0.26 -32.39
C THR A 262 -16.23 -0.59 -33.56
N THR A 263 -16.46 0.10 -34.68
CA THR A 263 -15.61 0.01 -35.87
C THR A 263 -14.45 0.97 -35.71
N ASP A 264 -13.24 0.46 -35.84
CA ASP A 264 -12.03 1.27 -35.88
C ASP A 264 -11.08 0.78 -36.99
N PRO A 265 -10.78 1.60 -38.00
CA PRO A 265 -9.80 1.25 -39.02
C PRO A 265 -8.35 1.36 -38.54
N ASN A 266 -8.07 2.01 -37.40
CA ASN A 266 -6.73 2.26 -36.90
C ASN A 266 -6.37 1.45 -35.64
N THR A 267 -6.07 0.16 -35.82
CA THR A 267 -5.76 -0.71 -34.67
C THR A 267 -4.42 -0.44 -33.96
N ALA A 268 -3.66 0.57 -34.40
CA ALA A 268 -2.34 0.89 -33.88
C ALA A 268 -2.37 1.64 -32.54
N ASP A 269 -3.46 2.35 -32.23
CA ASP A 269 -3.63 3.09 -30.97
C ASP A 269 -4.46 2.33 -29.92
N ASN A 270 -4.96 1.13 -30.28
CA ASN A 270 -5.62 0.23 -29.36
C ASN A 270 -4.78 0.00 -28.11
N THR A 271 -5.44 -0.06 -26.96
CA THR A 271 -4.80 -0.38 -25.69
C THR A 271 -5.49 -1.56 -25.00
N ARG A 272 -4.71 -2.31 -24.22
CA ARG A 272 -5.21 -3.15 -23.14
C ARG A 272 -5.35 -2.28 -21.91
N GLU A 273 -6.56 -2.24 -21.37
CA GLU A 273 -6.86 -1.63 -20.08
C GLU A 273 -6.90 -2.75 -19.04
N LEU A 274 -5.88 -2.78 -18.18
CA LEU A 274 -5.79 -3.66 -17.03
C LEU A 274 -6.50 -3.02 -15.85
N PHE A 275 -7.49 -3.70 -15.30
CA PHE A 275 -8.11 -3.36 -14.03
C PHE A 275 -7.89 -4.51 -13.05
N LEU A 276 -7.32 -4.19 -11.88
CA LEU A 276 -7.19 -5.13 -10.78
C LEU A 276 -8.03 -4.63 -9.62
N SER A 277 -8.74 -5.54 -8.96
CA SER A 277 -9.22 -5.30 -7.60
C SER A 277 -8.63 -6.35 -6.68
N VAL A 278 -8.17 -5.90 -5.51
CA VAL A 278 -7.57 -6.77 -4.52
C VAL A 278 -8.19 -6.48 -3.17
N GLN A 279 -8.76 -7.50 -2.56
CA GLN A 279 -9.21 -7.43 -1.18
C GLN A 279 -8.31 -8.30 -0.32
N ARG A 280 -7.82 -7.77 0.80
CA ARG A 280 -7.25 -8.63 1.83
C ARG A 280 -8.35 -9.15 2.74
N LEU A 281 -8.40 -10.46 2.91
CA LEU A 281 -9.39 -11.16 3.73
C LEU A 281 -8.78 -11.67 5.04
N TYR A 282 -7.45 -11.84 5.11
CA TYR A 282 -6.68 -12.20 6.31
C TYR A 282 -5.23 -11.69 6.20
#